data_AF-A0A958AX40-F1
#
_entry.id   AF-A0A958AX40-F1
#
_cell.length_a   1.000
_cell.length_b   1.000
_cell.length_c   1.000
_cell.angle_alpha   90.00
_cell.angle_beta   90.00
_cell.angle_gamma   90.00
#
_symmetry.space_group_name_H-M   'P 1'
#
loop_
_entity.id
_entity.type
_entity.pdbx_description
1 polymer ?
#
loop_
_entity_poly.entity_id
_entity_poly.type
_entity_poly.pdbx_seq_one_letter_code
_entity_poly.pdbx_strand_id
1 'polypeptide(L)'
;MPAATPNPLMWSEPFLPDDPPVPDPLWALEQRLWTADLPRRYVDQFSQPGDIILDPFASQPAFIRHASPSRRRVVVNNAIPASLLAAMTGADPPPPQAVDGAFTRIADAPRRGQTLADHLRSLYNTMCPNCAGTATATAFIWDRTTGEPQQKRYMCPHCQQSGQAPVDMDDLSRLAGLEIRGAAYWGLLSRLVAPGDALTAKARTLIDLYVPRTLLAVNEMITATDQRIRDAAEQQAARA
;
A
#
# COMPACT_ATOMS: atom_id res chain seq x y z
N MET A 1 11.10 -49.26 -3.70
CA MET A 1 10.65 -48.40 -4.83
C MET A 1 11.89 -47.79 -5.44
N PRO A 2 12.17 -48.00 -6.74
CA PRO A 2 13.35 -47.42 -7.36
C PRO A 2 13.19 -45.90 -7.43
N ALA A 3 14.24 -45.16 -7.05
CA ALA A 3 14.29 -43.71 -7.21
C ALA A 3 14.15 -43.39 -8.71
N ALA A 4 13.17 -42.54 -9.05
CA ALA A 4 13.01 -42.06 -10.41
C ALA A 4 14.32 -41.38 -10.85
N THR A 5 14.93 -41.90 -11.92
CA THR A 5 16.04 -41.23 -12.60
C THR A 5 15.59 -39.83 -12.99
N PRO A 6 16.32 -38.76 -12.59
CA PRO A 6 15.95 -37.41 -12.97
C PRO A 6 16.00 -37.32 -14.49
N ASN A 7 14.84 -37.06 -15.09
CA ASN A 7 14.72 -36.81 -16.52
C ASN A 7 15.63 -35.62 -16.86
N PRO A 8 16.63 -35.74 -17.76
CA PRO A 8 17.42 -34.59 -18.18
C PRO A 8 16.46 -33.66 -18.93
N LEU A 9 15.99 -32.62 -18.24
CA LEU A 9 15.10 -31.64 -18.84
C LEU A 9 15.86 -30.92 -19.96
N MET A 10 15.66 -31.35 -21.21
CA MET A 10 16.08 -30.59 -22.38
C MET A 10 15.04 -29.49 -22.64
N TRP A 11 15.38 -28.25 -22.30
CA TRP A 11 14.51 -27.10 -22.50
C TRP A 11 14.69 -26.54 -23.92
N SER A 12 13.64 -26.62 -24.74
CA SER A 12 13.66 -26.10 -26.12
C SER A 12 13.75 -24.58 -26.20
N GLU A 13 13.21 -23.87 -25.20
CA GLU A 13 13.30 -22.41 -25.07
C GLU A 13 13.70 -22.05 -23.63
N PRO A 14 14.97 -21.67 -23.36
CA PRO A 14 15.42 -21.35 -22.01
C PRO A 14 14.90 -20.01 -21.48
N PHE A 15 14.34 -19.17 -22.36
CA PHE A 15 13.82 -17.86 -22.01
C PHE A 15 12.45 -17.64 -22.66
N LEU A 16 11.44 -17.42 -21.83
CA LEU A 16 10.10 -17.02 -22.25
C LEU A 16 9.92 -15.53 -21.94
N PRO A 17 9.70 -14.66 -22.94
CA PRO A 17 9.45 -13.24 -22.71
C PRO A 17 8.04 -12.99 -22.17
N ASP A 18 7.90 -11.93 -21.37
CA ASP A 18 6.60 -11.32 -21.07
C ASP A 18 6.23 -10.29 -22.17
N ASP A 19 5.06 -9.66 -22.05
CA ASP A 19 4.67 -8.51 -22.87
C ASP A 19 5.75 -7.42 -22.90
N PRO A 20 5.96 -6.73 -24.04
CA PRO A 20 7.02 -5.75 -24.17
C PRO A 20 6.86 -4.61 -23.16
N PRO A 21 7.98 -4.10 -22.61
CA PRO A 21 7.94 -3.02 -21.63
C PRO A 21 7.36 -1.74 -22.21
N VAL A 22 6.62 -0.99 -21.39
CA VAL A 22 6.27 0.40 -21.72
C VAL A 22 7.55 1.23 -21.57
N PRO A 23 7.98 2.00 -22.59
CA PRO A 23 9.31 2.60 -22.61
C PRO A 23 9.52 3.74 -21.61
N ASP A 24 8.45 4.31 -21.03
CA ASP A 24 8.54 5.46 -20.13
C ASP A 24 7.33 5.47 -19.15
N PRO A 25 7.53 5.76 -17.85
CA PRO A 25 8.81 6.00 -17.17
C PRO A 25 9.59 4.73 -16.79
N LEU A 26 10.93 4.80 -16.82
CA LEU A 26 11.83 3.67 -16.49
C LEU A 26 11.54 3.04 -15.12
N TRP A 27 11.07 3.81 -14.13
CA TRP A 27 10.69 3.27 -12.81
C TRP A 27 9.45 2.36 -12.86
N ALA A 28 8.62 2.48 -13.90
CA ALA A 28 7.49 1.59 -14.13
C ALA A 28 7.95 0.16 -14.46
N LEU A 29 9.21 -0.02 -14.93
CA LEU A 29 9.79 -1.33 -15.20
C LEU A 29 10.07 -2.10 -13.90
N GLU A 30 10.54 -1.40 -12.86
CA GLU A 30 10.86 -2.02 -11.56
C GLU A 30 9.60 -2.43 -10.79
N GLN A 31 8.47 -1.78 -11.08
CA GLN A 31 7.18 -2.03 -10.42
C GLN A 31 6.21 -2.86 -11.27
N ARG A 32 6.65 -3.29 -12.47
CA ARG A 32 5.77 -4.04 -13.36
C ARG A 32 5.50 -5.42 -12.78
N LEU A 33 4.21 -5.69 -12.57
CA LEU A 33 3.72 -7.04 -12.32
C LEU A 33 3.79 -7.85 -13.62
N TRP A 34 4.27 -9.08 -13.52
CA TRP A 34 4.20 -10.02 -14.65
C TRP A 34 2.76 -10.24 -15.10
N THR A 35 2.57 -10.42 -16.40
CA THR A 35 1.28 -10.91 -16.88
C THR A 35 1.00 -12.30 -16.32
N ALA A 36 -0.28 -12.66 -16.20
CA ALA A 36 -0.69 -13.96 -15.70
C ALA A 36 -0.15 -15.14 -16.52
N ASP A 37 0.13 -14.93 -17.82
CA ASP A 37 0.56 -16.00 -18.71
C ASP A 37 2.01 -16.41 -18.49
N LEU A 38 2.88 -15.45 -18.16
CA LEU A 38 4.30 -15.69 -17.97
C LEU A 38 4.58 -16.74 -16.88
N PRO A 39 4.10 -16.58 -15.62
CA PRO A 39 4.26 -17.60 -14.59
C PRO A 39 3.74 -18.97 -15.00
N ARG A 40 2.58 -19.02 -15.64
CA ARG A 40 1.95 -20.27 -16.05
C ARG A 40 2.85 -21.03 -17.02
N ARG A 41 3.38 -20.35 -18.03
CA ARG A 41 4.29 -20.97 -19.01
C ARG A 41 5.57 -21.48 -18.35
N TYR A 42 6.18 -20.71 -17.44
CA TYR A 42 7.36 -21.18 -16.72
C TYR A 42 7.06 -22.39 -15.83
N VAL A 43 5.96 -22.36 -15.06
CA VAL A 43 5.56 -23.49 -14.20
C VAL A 43 5.28 -24.74 -15.04
N ASP A 44 4.59 -24.60 -16.17
CA ASP A 44 4.22 -25.73 -17.03
C ASP A 44 5.42 -26.32 -17.79
N GLN A 45 6.35 -25.48 -18.27
CA GLN A 45 7.51 -25.93 -19.04
C GLN A 45 8.62 -26.52 -18.16
N PHE A 46 8.81 -25.99 -16.95
CA PHE A 46 9.98 -26.29 -16.12
C PHE A 46 9.65 -27.08 -14.84
N SER A 47 8.41 -27.50 -14.61
CA SER A 47 8.02 -28.32 -13.46
C SER A 47 6.90 -29.32 -13.73
N GLN A 48 6.90 -30.41 -12.98
CA GLN A 48 5.86 -31.44 -12.95
C GLN A 48 5.02 -31.34 -11.65
N PRO A 49 3.79 -31.88 -11.62
CA PRO A 49 3.03 -32.05 -10.38
C PRO A 49 3.85 -32.80 -9.31
N GLY A 50 3.89 -32.27 -8.09
CA GLY A 50 4.68 -32.80 -6.97
C GLY A 50 6.06 -32.15 -6.79
N ASP A 51 6.57 -31.46 -7.81
CA ASP A 51 7.83 -30.72 -7.73
C ASP A 51 7.76 -29.57 -6.72
N ILE A 52 8.94 -29.16 -6.27
CA ILE A 52 9.14 -27.98 -5.44
C ILE A 52 9.70 -26.87 -6.31
N ILE A 53 9.02 -25.72 -6.30
CA ILE A 53 9.47 -24.50 -6.96
C ILE A 53 10.03 -23.58 -5.88
N LEU A 54 11.27 -23.11 -6.08
CA LEU A 54 11.90 -22.11 -5.22
C LEU A 54 11.86 -20.74 -5.92
N ASP A 55 11.19 -19.78 -5.29
CA ASP A 55 11.29 -18.37 -5.64
C ASP A 55 12.06 -17.63 -4.52
N PRO A 56 13.37 -17.40 -4.70
CA PRO A 56 14.21 -16.79 -3.65
C PRO A 56 14.01 -15.29 -3.51
N PHE A 57 13.18 -14.67 -4.37
CA PHE A 57 12.93 -13.24 -4.38
C PHE A 57 11.51 -12.90 -3.97
N ALA A 58 10.51 -13.73 -4.29
CA ALA A 58 9.10 -13.50 -3.97
C ALA A 58 8.63 -12.07 -4.28
N SER A 59 9.19 -11.46 -5.33
CA SER A 59 8.93 -10.07 -5.71
C SER A 59 7.70 -9.93 -6.60
N GLN A 60 7.18 -11.05 -7.12
CA GLN A 60 6.12 -11.11 -8.11
C GLN A 60 4.95 -11.95 -7.59
N PRO A 61 3.96 -11.33 -6.92
CA PRO A 61 2.81 -12.05 -6.35
C PRO A 61 2.02 -12.85 -7.39
N ALA A 62 2.02 -12.41 -8.65
CA ALA A 62 1.41 -13.11 -9.77
C ALA A 62 1.99 -14.53 -9.95
N PHE A 63 3.29 -14.70 -9.74
CA PHE A 63 3.92 -16.02 -9.85
C PHE A 63 3.32 -17.00 -8.86
N ILE A 64 3.21 -16.60 -7.60
CA ILE A 64 2.68 -17.43 -6.51
C ILE A 64 1.21 -17.77 -6.73
N ARG A 65 0.41 -16.80 -7.21
CA ARG A 65 -0.99 -17.00 -7.56
C ARG A 65 -1.21 -18.11 -8.60
N HIS A 66 -0.29 -18.25 -9.55
CA HIS A 66 -0.39 -19.27 -10.61
C HIS A 66 0.31 -20.59 -10.25
N ALA A 67 1.42 -20.53 -9.52
CA ALA A 67 2.17 -21.70 -9.11
C ALA A 67 1.47 -22.48 -7.97
N SER A 68 0.82 -21.79 -7.02
CA SER A 68 0.20 -22.43 -5.84
C SER A 68 -0.92 -23.44 -6.19
N PRO A 69 -1.88 -23.14 -7.09
CA PRO A 69 -2.97 -24.07 -7.42
C PRO A 69 -2.52 -25.31 -8.23
N SER A 70 -1.27 -25.36 -8.67
CA SER A 70 -0.84 -26.22 -9.77
C SER A 70 -0.37 -27.63 -9.35
N ARG A 71 -0.72 -28.10 -8.14
CA ARG A 71 -0.20 -29.34 -7.50
C ARG A 71 1.34 -29.36 -7.32
N ARG A 72 2.00 -28.21 -7.41
CA ARG A 72 3.40 -28.02 -7.04
C ARG A 72 3.46 -27.45 -5.61
N ARG A 73 4.60 -27.60 -4.95
CA ARG A 73 4.87 -26.91 -3.67
C ARG A 73 5.77 -25.71 -3.94
N VAL A 74 5.40 -24.53 -3.46
CA VAL A 74 6.20 -23.31 -3.67
C VAL A 74 6.86 -22.90 -2.37
N VAL A 75 8.17 -22.69 -2.41
CA VAL A 75 8.98 -22.15 -1.32
C VAL A 75 9.41 -20.75 -1.72
N VAL A 76 9.06 -19.76 -0.89
CA VAL A 76 9.34 -18.34 -1.14
C VAL A 76 10.27 -17.77 -0.07
N ASN A 77 11.10 -16.82 -0.48
CA ASN A 77 11.88 -16.00 0.45
C ASN A 77 11.93 -14.55 -0.03
N ASN A 78 11.87 -13.60 0.91
CA ASN A 78 12.17 -12.19 0.67
C ASN A 78 12.48 -11.50 2.01
N ALA A 79 13.48 -10.62 2.03
CA ALA A 79 13.84 -9.84 3.21
C ALA A 79 12.83 -8.72 3.55
N ILE A 80 11.92 -8.40 2.63
CA ILE A 80 10.89 -7.36 2.74
C ILE A 80 9.57 -8.02 3.17
N PRO A 81 9.08 -7.78 4.40
CA PRO A 81 7.85 -8.39 4.90
C PRO A 81 6.61 -8.10 4.04
N ALA A 82 6.54 -6.91 3.42
CA ALA A 82 5.44 -6.54 2.53
C ALA A 82 5.39 -7.44 1.27
N SER A 83 6.54 -7.83 0.73
CA SER A 83 6.62 -8.75 -0.41
C SER A 83 6.21 -10.17 -0.01
N LEU A 84 6.61 -10.63 1.18
CA LEU A 84 6.13 -11.92 1.72
C LEU A 84 4.61 -11.92 1.94
N LEU A 85 4.06 -10.85 2.51
CA LEU A 85 2.61 -10.71 2.68
C LEU A 85 1.91 -10.74 1.31
N ALA A 86 2.43 -10.01 0.31
CA ALA A 86 1.90 -10.02 -1.03
C ALA A 86 1.93 -11.43 -1.65
N ALA A 87 3.04 -12.17 -1.49
CA ALA A 87 3.16 -13.56 -1.92
C ALA A 87 2.12 -14.47 -1.23
N MET A 88 1.95 -14.35 0.09
CA MET A 88 0.96 -15.11 0.86
C MET A 88 -0.47 -14.82 0.37
N THR A 89 -0.83 -13.55 0.20
CA THR A 89 -2.14 -13.15 -0.33
C THR A 89 -2.32 -13.50 -1.81
N GLY A 90 -1.24 -13.68 -2.56
CA GLY A 90 -1.27 -14.21 -3.92
C GLY A 90 -1.61 -15.69 -3.94
N ALA A 91 -1.05 -16.47 -3.00
CA ALA A 91 -1.26 -17.91 -2.87
C ALA A 91 -2.70 -18.26 -2.47
N ASP A 92 -3.23 -17.52 -1.50
CA ASP A 92 -4.58 -17.70 -0.96
C ASP A 92 -5.23 -16.31 -0.78
N PRO A 93 -5.82 -15.74 -1.85
CA PRO A 93 -6.39 -14.41 -1.78
C PRO A 93 -7.63 -14.41 -0.89
N PRO A 94 -7.76 -13.45 0.04
CA PRO A 94 -8.98 -13.32 0.82
C PRO A 94 -10.17 -13.02 -0.10
N PRO A 95 -11.39 -13.50 0.24
CA PRO A 95 -12.56 -13.18 -0.54
C PRO A 95 -12.79 -11.66 -0.56
N PRO A 96 -13.19 -11.06 -1.70
CA PRO A 96 -13.33 -9.61 -1.83
C PRO A 96 -14.17 -8.96 -0.71
N GLN A 97 -15.27 -9.63 -0.32
CA GLN A 97 -16.17 -9.17 0.75
C GLN A 97 -15.48 -9.07 2.12
N ALA A 98 -14.50 -9.93 2.41
CA ALA A 98 -13.74 -9.84 3.65
C ALA A 98 -12.80 -8.63 3.65
N VAL A 99 -12.23 -8.30 2.48
CA VAL A 99 -11.40 -7.10 2.28
C VAL A 99 -12.26 -5.84 2.41
N ASP A 100 -13.38 -5.77 1.69
CA ASP A 100 -14.32 -4.64 1.77
C ASP A 100 -14.81 -4.43 3.19
N GLY A 101 -15.24 -5.50 3.86
CA GLY A 101 -15.69 -5.44 5.25
C GLY A 101 -14.59 -4.97 6.21
N ALA A 102 -13.32 -5.33 5.98
CA ALA A 102 -12.20 -4.84 6.77
C ALA A 102 -11.98 -3.34 6.59
N PHE A 103 -11.99 -2.86 5.35
CA PHE A 103 -11.89 -1.42 5.07
C PHE A 103 -13.07 -0.63 5.62
N THR A 104 -14.31 -1.14 5.50
CA THR A 104 -15.50 -0.51 6.10
C THR A 104 -15.36 -0.40 7.63
N ARG A 105 -14.91 -1.45 8.32
CA ARG A 105 -14.70 -1.38 9.79
C ARG A 105 -13.63 -0.36 10.22
N ILE A 106 -12.62 -0.13 9.38
CA ILE A 106 -11.62 0.91 9.62
C ILE A 106 -12.23 2.28 9.33
N ALA A 107 -12.93 2.43 8.20
CA ALA A 107 -13.59 3.67 7.78
C ALA A 107 -14.62 4.16 8.81
N ASP A 108 -15.43 3.26 9.35
CA ASP A 108 -16.51 3.56 10.31
C ASP A 108 -15.99 3.72 11.75
N ALA A 109 -14.69 3.54 11.98
CA ALA A 109 -14.11 3.69 13.31
C ALA A 109 -14.43 5.09 13.88
N PRO A 110 -14.89 5.20 15.14
CA PRO A 110 -15.25 6.49 15.70
C PRO A 110 -14.00 7.36 15.88
N ARG A 111 -14.05 8.59 15.37
CA ARG A 111 -12.99 9.59 15.51
C ARG A 111 -13.58 10.99 15.66
N ARG A 112 -13.34 11.62 16.82
CA ARG A 112 -13.74 13.02 17.10
C ARG A 112 -15.22 13.32 16.81
N GLY A 113 -16.12 12.41 17.19
CA GLY A 113 -17.56 12.58 17.01
C GLY A 113 -18.09 12.27 15.61
N GLN A 114 -17.26 11.77 14.70
CA GLN A 114 -17.63 11.32 13.35
C GLN A 114 -16.92 10.00 13.00
N THR A 115 -17.10 9.50 11.77
CA THR A 115 -16.35 8.34 11.28
C THR A 115 -14.89 8.72 10.98
N LEU A 116 -13.99 7.75 11.02
CA LEU A 116 -12.59 7.96 10.63
C LEU A 116 -12.52 8.41 9.17
N ALA A 117 -13.33 7.82 8.29
CA ALA A 117 -13.36 8.20 6.88
C ALA A 117 -13.75 9.68 6.69
N ASP A 118 -14.78 10.15 7.39
CA ASP A 118 -15.18 11.57 7.31
C ASP A 118 -14.12 12.48 7.93
N HIS A 119 -13.48 12.05 9.01
CA HIS A 119 -12.35 12.76 9.57
C HIS A 119 -11.19 12.91 8.58
N LEU A 120 -10.76 11.82 7.96
CA LEU A 120 -9.67 11.84 6.99
C LEU A 120 -10.04 12.68 5.76
N ARG A 121 -11.27 12.58 5.25
CA ARG A 121 -11.75 13.44 4.16
C ARG A 121 -11.73 14.92 4.55
N SER A 122 -12.14 15.25 5.77
CA SER A 122 -12.18 16.64 6.25
C SER A 122 -10.81 17.34 6.27
N LEU A 123 -9.72 16.57 6.36
CA LEU A 123 -8.34 17.09 6.27
C LEU A 123 -8.04 17.66 4.87
N TYR A 124 -8.81 17.28 3.86
CA TYR A 124 -8.66 17.68 2.46
C TYR A 124 -9.86 18.50 1.95
N ASN A 125 -10.72 18.99 2.84
CA ASN A 125 -11.76 19.93 2.44
C ASN A 125 -11.13 21.25 1.99
N THR A 126 -11.63 21.78 0.89
CA THR A 126 -11.21 23.04 0.26
C THR A 126 -12.44 23.76 -0.27
N MET A 127 -12.36 25.06 -0.53
CA MET A 127 -13.36 25.78 -1.30
C MET A 127 -13.19 25.53 -2.81
N CYS A 128 -14.31 25.41 -3.53
CA CYS A 128 -14.34 25.36 -5.00
C CYS A 128 -14.16 26.78 -5.58
N PRO A 129 -13.15 27.03 -6.44
CA PRO A 129 -12.96 28.34 -7.07
C PRO A 129 -14.11 28.79 -7.98
N ASN A 130 -14.92 27.85 -8.49
CA ASN A 130 -15.98 28.14 -9.44
C ASN A 130 -17.33 28.46 -8.77
N CYS A 131 -17.72 27.68 -7.75
CA CYS A 131 -19.05 27.78 -7.14
C CYS A 131 -19.03 28.11 -5.64
N ALA A 132 -17.84 28.33 -5.05
CA ALA A 132 -17.62 28.56 -3.61
C ALA A 132 -18.13 27.44 -2.67
N GLY A 133 -18.65 26.33 -3.21
CA GLY A 133 -19.07 25.17 -2.44
C GLY A 133 -17.90 24.38 -1.88
N THR A 134 -18.17 23.48 -0.94
CA THR A 134 -17.13 22.59 -0.39
C THR A 134 -16.69 21.59 -1.47
N ALA A 135 -15.39 21.51 -1.70
CA ALA A 135 -14.76 20.59 -2.62
C ALA A 135 -13.69 19.75 -1.88
N THR A 136 -13.16 18.75 -2.57
CA THR A 136 -12.07 17.92 -2.05
C THR A 136 -10.78 18.24 -2.78
N ALA A 137 -9.73 18.54 -2.03
CA ALA A 137 -8.38 18.69 -2.56
C ALA A 137 -7.79 17.29 -2.79
N THR A 138 -7.54 16.95 -4.05
CA THR A 138 -6.93 15.67 -4.44
C THR A 138 -5.42 15.70 -4.32
N ALA A 139 -4.81 16.89 -4.39
CA ALA A 139 -3.40 17.11 -4.15
C ALA A 139 -3.12 18.56 -3.74
N PHE A 140 -2.03 18.77 -3.02
CA PHE A 140 -1.42 20.08 -2.81
C PHE A 140 -0.01 20.07 -3.40
N ILE A 141 0.36 21.14 -4.08
CA ILE A 141 1.69 21.35 -4.64
C ILE A 141 2.43 22.27 -3.68
N TRP A 142 3.53 21.76 -3.11
CA TRP A 142 4.31 22.46 -2.08
C TRP A 142 5.55 23.10 -2.67
N ASP A 143 5.83 24.32 -2.22
CA ASP A 143 7.14 24.93 -2.43
C ASP A 143 8.05 24.51 -1.28
N ARG A 144 9.17 23.85 -1.62
CA ARG A 144 10.15 23.36 -0.63
C ARG A 144 10.90 24.50 0.06
N THR A 145 10.97 25.67 -0.57
CA THR A 145 11.68 26.85 -0.07
C THR A 145 10.87 27.53 1.02
N THR A 146 9.57 27.71 0.77
CA THR A 146 8.66 28.35 1.74
C THR A 146 8.12 27.35 2.76
N GLY A 147 8.09 26.06 2.43
CA GLY A 147 7.50 25.03 3.28
C GLY A 147 5.98 25.09 3.33
N GLU A 148 5.35 25.71 2.33
CA GLU A 148 3.90 25.92 2.26
C GLU A 148 3.33 25.43 0.92
N PRO A 149 2.05 25.01 0.90
CA PRO A 149 1.37 24.67 -0.34
C PRO A 149 1.08 25.95 -1.14
N GLN A 150 1.38 25.96 -2.43
CA GLN A 150 1.12 27.10 -3.32
C GLN A 150 -0.11 26.88 -4.20
N GLN A 151 -0.36 25.63 -4.56
CA GLN A 151 -1.48 25.26 -5.42
C GLN A 151 -2.17 24.01 -4.89
N LYS A 152 -3.45 23.87 -5.23
CA LYS A 152 -4.27 22.69 -4.99
C LYS A 152 -4.82 22.16 -6.30
N ARG A 153 -4.94 20.83 -6.38
CA ARG A 153 -5.84 20.17 -7.33
C ARG A 153 -7.11 19.82 -6.59
N TYR A 154 -8.25 20.10 -7.20
CA TYR A 154 -9.55 19.91 -6.57
C TYR A 154 -10.53 19.17 -7.47
N MET A 155 -11.52 18.55 -6.83
CA MET A 155 -12.70 17.98 -7.46
C MET A 155 -13.92 18.44 -6.65
N CYS A 156 -14.84 19.14 -7.30
CA CYS A 156 -16.05 19.66 -6.65
C CYS A 156 -17.26 18.76 -6.92
N PRO A 157 -17.90 18.20 -5.88
CA PRO A 157 -19.11 17.40 -6.07
C PRO A 157 -20.34 18.24 -6.43
N HIS A 158 -20.32 19.55 -6.19
CA HIS A 158 -21.48 20.43 -6.44
C HIS A 158 -21.60 20.87 -7.90
N CYS A 159 -20.51 21.40 -8.49
CA CYS A 159 -20.51 21.88 -9.86
C CYS A 159 -19.75 20.97 -10.84
N GLN A 160 -19.27 19.81 -10.37
CA GLN A 160 -18.52 18.81 -11.16
C GLN A 160 -17.22 19.32 -11.80
N GLN A 161 -16.78 20.53 -11.41
CA GLN A 161 -15.52 21.08 -11.89
C GLN A 161 -14.36 20.42 -11.14
N SER A 162 -13.32 20.09 -11.89
CA SER A 162 -12.01 19.75 -11.36
C SER A 162 -10.93 20.59 -12.04
N GLY A 163 -9.78 20.72 -11.41
CA GLY A 163 -8.68 21.50 -11.95
C GLY A 163 -7.65 21.85 -10.91
N GLN A 164 -6.79 22.80 -11.27
CA GLN A 164 -5.73 23.32 -10.42
C GLN A 164 -5.99 24.80 -10.14
N ALA A 165 -5.80 25.21 -8.89
CA ALA A 165 -6.00 26.58 -8.44
C ALA A 165 -4.97 26.94 -7.36
N PRO A 166 -4.72 28.24 -7.10
CA PRO A 166 -3.99 28.65 -5.90
C PRO A 166 -4.65 28.13 -4.64
N VAL A 167 -3.86 27.90 -3.58
CA VAL A 167 -4.42 27.69 -2.25
C VAL A 167 -5.10 28.98 -1.76
N ASP A 168 -6.12 28.83 -0.93
CA ASP A 168 -6.80 29.95 -0.28
C ASP A 168 -6.50 30.01 1.23
N MET A 169 -7.02 31.05 1.89
CA MET A 169 -6.83 31.24 3.33
C MET A 169 -7.44 30.12 4.18
N ASP A 170 -8.49 29.46 3.71
CA ASP A 170 -9.11 28.35 4.42
C ASP A 170 -8.19 27.11 4.38
N ASP A 171 -7.54 26.86 3.24
CA ASP A 171 -6.55 25.78 3.11
C ASP A 171 -5.37 25.97 4.07
N LEU A 172 -4.84 27.20 4.14
CA LEU A 172 -3.72 27.56 5.01
C LEU A 172 -4.13 27.48 6.50
N SER A 173 -5.32 27.95 6.84
CA SER A 173 -5.85 27.86 8.21
C SER A 173 -6.03 26.41 8.66
N ARG A 174 -6.52 25.53 7.77
CA ARG A 174 -6.60 24.08 8.04
C ARG A 174 -5.23 23.46 8.25
N LEU A 175 -4.23 23.86 7.44
CA LEU A 175 -2.87 23.37 7.59
C LEU A 175 -2.23 23.85 8.91
N ALA A 176 -2.42 25.12 9.29
CA ALA A 176 -1.89 25.70 10.52
C ALA A 176 -2.46 25.04 11.78
N GLY A 177 -3.67 24.48 11.71
CA GLY A 177 -4.26 23.68 12.79
C GLY A 177 -3.61 22.31 13.00
N LEU A 178 -2.64 21.91 12.16
CA LEU A 178 -1.93 20.64 12.27
C LEU A 178 -0.57 20.83 12.95
N GLU A 179 -0.27 19.98 13.92
CA GLU A 179 1.02 19.98 14.59
C GLU A 179 2.11 19.35 13.70
N ILE A 180 3.15 20.12 13.38
CA ILE A 180 4.27 19.65 12.52
C ILE A 180 5.00 18.45 13.12
N ARG A 181 5.18 18.44 14.45
CA ARG A 181 5.79 17.35 15.21
C ARG A 181 4.95 16.97 16.44
N GLY A 182 3.66 16.79 16.19
CA GLY A 182 2.68 16.40 17.19
C GLY A 182 2.70 14.91 17.54
N ALA A 183 1.64 14.46 18.21
CA ALA A 183 1.50 13.06 18.62
C ALA A 183 1.64 12.06 17.45
N ALA A 184 1.11 12.39 16.26
CA ALA A 184 1.23 11.54 15.08
C ALA A 184 2.69 11.36 14.62
N TYR A 185 3.49 12.43 14.64
CA TYR A 185 4.91 12.39 14.28
C TYR A 185 5.68 11.44 15.21
N TRP A 186 5.53 11.63 16.52
CA TRP A 186 6.26 10.85 17.51
C TRP A 186 5.77 9.40 17.60
N GLY A 187 4.46 9.18 17.46
CA GLY A 187 3.88 7.84 17.38
C GLY A 187 4.45 7.06 16.20
N LEU A 188 4.52 7.66 15.01
CA LEU A 188 5.14 7.01 13.85
C LEU A 188 6.64 6.78 14.04
N LEU A 189 7.38 7.74 14.61
CA LEU A 189 8.82 7.58 14.87
C LEU A 189 9.10 6.39 15.81
N SER A 190 8.31 6.25 16.87
CA SER A 190 8.45 5.13 17.82
C SER A 190 8.18 3.74 17.22
N ARG A 191 7.50 3.68 16.06
CA ARG A 191 7.30 2.42 15.32
C ARG A 191 8.49 2.05 14.45
N LEU A 192 9.32 3.02 14.08
CA LEU A 192 10.49 2.80 13.22
C LEU A 192 11.74 2.50 14.03
N VAL A 193 11.90 3.14 15.20
CA VAL A 193 13.13 3.09 15.99
C VAL A 193 12.84 3.09 17.49
N ALA A 194 13.66 2.36 18.25
CA ALA A 194 13.65 2.44 19.71
C ALA A 194 14.37 3.71 20.20
N PRO A 195 14.08 4.19 21.43
CA PRO A 195 14.84 5.28 22.04
C PRO A 195 16.35 4.95 22.09
N GLY A 196 17.18 5.84 21.55
CA GLY A 196 18.64 5.67 21.52
C GLY A 196 19.19 4.85 20.35
N ASP A 197 18.34 4.39 19.42
CA ASP A 197 18.78 3.65 18.23
C ASP A 197 19.65 4.53 17.31
N ALA A 198 20.75 3.97 16.80
CA ALA A 198 21.65 4.63 15.85
C ALA A 198 20.94 5.10 14.56
N LEU A 199 19.81 4.47 14.20
CA LEU A 199 18.99 4.83 13.04
C LEU A 199 18.03 6.00 13.30
N THR A 200 17.93 6.53 14.53
CA THR A 200 16.98 7.59 14.89
C THR A 200 17.08 8.81 13.96
N ALA A 201 18.29 9.24 13.63
CA ALA A 201 18.50 10.38 12.73
C ALA A 201 17.92 10.09 11.32
N LYS A 202 18.18 8.90 10.78
CA LYS A 202 17.66 8.48 9.46
C LYS A 202 16.14 8.34 9.47
N ALA A 203 15.57 7.77 10.54
CA ALA A 203 14.12 7.64 10.68
C ALA A 203 13.42 9.01 10.72
N ARG A 204 14.01 10.00 11.40
CA ARG A 204 13.52 11.38 11.36
C ARG A 204 13.55 11.97 9.97
N THR A 205 14.66 11.82 9.24
CA THR A 205 14.77 12.30 7.85
C THR A 205 13.68 11.70 6.97
N LEU A 206 13.39 10.40 7.12
CA LEU A 206 12.31 9.73 6.39
C LEU A 206 10.93 10.31 6.72
N ILE A 207 10.62 10.48 8.00
CA ILE A 207 9.32 11.03 8.43
C ILE A 207 9.16 12.49 7.98
N ASP A 208 10.23 13.29 8.05
CA ASP A 208 10.25 14.69 7.62
C ASP A 208 10.04 14.85 6.08
N LEU A 209 10.06 13.77 5.29
CA LEU A 209 9.65 13.81 3.87
C LEU A 209 8.14 13.98 3.68
N TYR A 210 7.35 13.68 4.71
CA TYR A 210 5.90 13.75 4.65
C TYR A 210 5.40 15.01 5.36
N VAL A 211 4.41 15.65 4.75
CA VAL A 211 3.75 16.80 5.35
C VAL A 211 2.91 16.40 6.57
N PRO A 212 2.70 17.31 7.55
CA PRO A 212 2.00 16.98 8.80
C PRO A 212 0.63 16.33 8.60
N ARG A 213 -0.11 16.78 7.57
CA ARG A 213 -1.40 16.21 7.16
C ARG A 213 -1.31 14.73 6.83
N THR A 214 -0.30 14.33 6.06
CA THR A 214 -0.10 12.92 5.66
C THR A 214 0.29 12.07 6.87
N LEU A 215 1.18 12.59 7.73
CA LEU A 215 1.57 11.90 8.96
C LEU A 215 0.39 11.65 9.88
N LEU A 216 -0.48 12.66 10.06
CA LEU A 216 -1.71 12.49 10.81
C LEU A 216 -2.59 11.40 10.20
N ALA A 217 -2.88 11.48 8.90
CA ALA A 217 -3.75 10.51 8.23
C ALA A 217 -3.22 9.07 8.36
N VAL A 218 -1.92 8.86 8.11
CA VAL A 218 -1.27 7.54 8.24
C VAL A 218 -1.33 7.03 9.67
N ASN A 219 -1.00 7.87 10.65
CA ASN A 219 -1.05 7.47 12.06
C ASN A 219 -2.47 7.06 12.50
N GLU A 220 -3.49 7.80 12.07
CA GLU A 220 -4.89 7.51 12.39
C GLU A 220 -5.35 6.18 11.77
N MET A 221 -4.99 5.93 10.50
CA MET A 221 -5.30 4.67 9.82
C MET A 221 -4.60 3.48 10.50
N ILE A 222 -3.32 3.61 10.85
CA ILE A 222 -2.57 2.57 11.56
C ILE A 222 -3.17 2.30 12.93
N THR A 223 -3.48 3.35 13.69
CA THR A 223 -4.06 3.22 15.03
C THR A 223 -5.42 2.52 14.98
N ALA A 224 -6.28 2.90 14.03
CA ALA A 224 -7.58 2.26 13.84
C ALA A 224 -7.44 0.79 13.42
N THR A 225 -6.50 0.49 12.53
CA THR A 225 -6.21 -0.87 12.07
C THR A 225 -5.72 -1.75 13.24
N ASP A 226 -4.73 -1.28 14.00
CA ASP A 226 -4.18 -1.99 15.16
C ASP A 226 -5.27 -2.29 16.20
N GLN A 227 -6.17 -1.34 16.44
CA GLN A 227 -7.29 -1.55 17.36
C GLN A 227 -8.23 -2.65 16.85
N ARG A 228 -8.60 -2.63 15.57
CA ARG A 228 -9.49 -3.66 15.00
C ARG A 228 -8.87 -5.05 14.99
N ILE A 229 -7.55 -5.15 14.80
CA ILE A 229 -6.82 -6.42 14.89
C ILE A 229 -6.92 -6.97 16.32
N ARG A 230 -6.70 -6.12 17.33
CA ARG A 230 -6.86 -6.53 18.75
C ARG A 230 -8.28 -6.95 19.06
N ASP A 231 -9.27 -6.13 18.70
CA ASP A 231 -10.69 -6.41 18.94
C ASP A 231 -11.10 -7.77 18.34
N ALA A 232 -10.63 -8.08 17.11
CA ALA A 232 -10.91 -9.34 16.45
C ALA A 232 -10.25 -10.54 17.15
N ALA A 233 -9.01 -10.40 17.61
CA ALA A 233 -8.31 -11.43 18.34
C ALA A 233 -8.99 -11.74 19.68
N GLU A 234 -9.43 -10.71 20.41
CA GLU A 234 -10.18 -10.86 21.67
C GLU A 234 -11.53 -11.55 21.45
N GLN A 235 -12.27 -11.17 20.40
CA GLN A 235 -13.54 -11.82 20.04
C GLN A 235 -13.35 -13.29 19.65
N GLN A 236 -12.26 -13.62 18.97
CA GLN A 236 -11.95 -15.00 18.61
C GLN A 236 -11.59 -15.83 19.84
N ALA A 237 -10.78 -15.28 20.75
CA ALA A 237 -10.43 -15.94 22.02
C ALA A 237 -11.66 -16.17 22.91
N ALA A 238 -12.62 -15.23 22.95
CA ALA A 238 -13.84 -15.37 23.72
C ALA A 238 -14.82 -16.42 23.17
N ARG A 239 -14.64 -16.86 21.91
CA ARG A 239 -15.47 -17.88 21.24
C ARG A 239 -14.86 -19.28 21.30
N ALA A 240 -13.58 -19.40 21.67
CA ALA A 240 -12.85 -20.66 21.81
C ALA A 240 -13.05 -21.24 23.22
#